data_AF-A0AA85AXY4-F1
#
_entry.id   AF-A0AA85AXY4-F1
#
_cell.length_a   1.000
_cell.length_b   1.000
_cell.length_c   1.000
_cell.angle_alpha   90.00
_cell.angle_beta   90.00
_cell.angle_gamma   90.00
#
_symmetry.space_group_name_H-M   'P 1'
#
loop_
_entity.id
_entity.type
_entity.pdbx_description
1 polymer ?
#
loop_
_entity_poly.entity_id
_entity_poly.type
_entity_poly.pdbx_seq_one_letter_code
_entity_poly.pdbx_strand_id
1 'polypeptide(L)'
;MIDRKCVNFCYKYLDKVVRLCQQPKLSLKASPPYILDTIPDIYEKLQRIIANYEENYDALSEIEYFQIYISTLIEKSKQTISLFKNSKEKIFDINSDARFRLIKLSLVYSHLLNDLEALFHMILSTLRVSV
;
A
#
# COMPACT_ATOMS: atom_id res chain seq x y z
N MET A 1 17.62 3.02 6.09
CA MET A 1 16.92 2.48 7.27
C MET A 1 15.53 3.08 7.34
N ILE A 2 14.50 2.24 7.37
CA ILE A 2 13.10 2.67 7.53
C ILE A 2 12.75 2.63 9.02
N ASP A 3 12.64 3.81 9.64
CA ASP A 3 12.22 3.90 11.02
C ASP A 3 10.69 3.74 11.18
N ARG A 4 10.21 3.59 12.42
CA ARG A 4 8.78 3.47 12.71
C ARG A 4 7.99 4.73 12.30
N LYS A 5 8.62 5.90 12.20
CA LYS A 5 7.95 7.13 11.74
C LYS A 5 7.64 7.05 10.26
N CYS A 6 8.55 6.52 9.44
CA CYS A 6 8.34 6.26 8.01
C CYS A 6 7.13 5.34 7.80
N VAL A 7 7.01 4.27 8.58
CA VAL A 7 5.84 3.38 8.53
C VAL A 7 4.56 4.13 8.91
N ASN A 8 4.57 4.92 10.00
CA ASN A 8 3.41 5.74 10.38
C ASN A 8 2.99 6.73 9.29
N PHE A 9 3.95 7.30 8.55
CA PHE A 9 3.65 8.14 7.39
C PHE A 9 3.04 7.32 6.25
N CYS A 10 3.53 6.10 6.00
CA CYS A 10 2.97 5.18 5.02
C CYS A 10 1.48 4.95 5.28
N TYR A 11 1.11 4.60 6.51
CA TYR A 11 -0.29 4.45 6.92
C TYR A 11 -1.09 5.73 6.68
N LYS A 12 -0.61 6.90 7.15
CA LYS A 12 -1.32 8.17 6.89
C LYS A 12 -1.59 8.45 5.41
N TYR A 13 -0.70 8.04 4.51
CA TYR A 13 -0.92 8.17 3.08
C TYR A 13 -1.94 7.17 2.55
N LEU A 14 -1.89 5.91 2.98
CA LEU A 14 -2.87 4.89 2.61
C LEU A 14 -4.29 5.26 3.07
N ASP A 15 -4.46 5.72 4.32
CA ASP A 15 -5.75 6.22 4.82
C ASP A 15 -6.33 7.31 3.93
N LYS A 16 -5.46 8.23 3.50
CA LYS A 16 -5.88 9.32 2.62
C LYS A 16 -6.28 8.80 1.24
N VAL A 17 -5.58 7.81 0.70
CA VAL A 17 -5.96 7.16 -0.56
C VAL A 17 -7.33 6.49 -0.45
N VAL A 18 -7.57 5.72 0.62
CA VAL A 18 -8.86 5.05 0.87
C VAL A 18 -9.99 6.08 0.93
N ARG A 19 -9.83 7.14 1.72
CA ARG A 19 -10.85 8.21 1.82
C ARG A 19 -11.17 8.87 0.47
N LEU A 20 -10.15 9.09 -0.37
CA LEU A 20 -10.35 9.63 -1.72
C LEU A 20 -11.07 8.63 -2.62
N CYS A 21 -10.76 7.34 -2.50
CA CYS A 21 -11.40 6.28 -3.28
C CYS A 21 -12.84 5.98 -2.82
N GLN A 22 -13.20 6.29 -1.57
CA GLN A 22 -14.54 6.13 -1.02
C GLN A 22 -15.52 7.24 -1.44
N GLN A 23 -15.08 8.26 -2.17
CA GLN A 23 -15.95 9.33 -2.63
C GLN A 23 -17.11 8.75 -3.47
N PRO A 24 -18.39 8.96 -3.10
CA PRO A 24 -19.52 8.32 -3.80
C PRO A 24 -19.57 8.60 -5.31
N LYS A 25 -19.18 9.83 -5.69
CA LYS A 25 -19.09 10.28 -7.08
C LYS A 25 -18.08 9.47 -7.92
N LEU A 26 -17.12 8.81 -7.27
CA LEU A 26 -16.14 7.97 -7.94
C LEU A 26 -16.78 6.69 -8.49
N SER A 27 -17.82 6.15 -7.85
CA SER A 27 -18.57 4.98 -8.32
C SER A 27 -17.63 3.83 -8.77
N LEU A 28 -16.66 3.47 -7.91
CA LEU A 28 -15.74 2.37 -8.20
C LEU A 28 -16.53 1.06 -8.26
N LYS A 29 -16.33 0.31 -9.34
CA LYS A 29 -16.88 -1.05 -9.46
C LYS A 29 -16.06 -2.00 -8.58
N ALA A 30 -16.74 -2.88 -7.85
CA ALA A 30 -16.11 -3.94 -7.08
C ALA A 30 -15.61 -5.06 -8.00
N SER A 31 -14.63 -4.74 -8.83
CA SER A 31 -13.95 -5.69 -9.73
C SER A 31 -12.47 -5.72 -9.37
N PRO A 32 -11.86 -6.90 -9.20
CA PRO A 32 -10.42 -7.01 -8.98
C PRO A 32 -9.63 -6.32 -10.12
N PRO A 33 -8.58 -5.54 -9.81
CA PRO A 33 -8.11 -5.15 -8.47
C PRO A 33 -8.98 -4.03 -7.87
N TYR A 34 -9.59 -4.29 -6.71
CA TYR A 34 -10.44 -3.32 -6.02
C TYR A 34 -9.67 -2.65 -4.87
N ILE A 35 -9.20 -1.42 -5.13
CA ILE A 35 -8.30 -0.67 -4.23
C ILE A 35 -8.84 -0.52 -2.79
N LEU A 36 -10.17 -0.50 -2.62
CA LEU A 36 -10.81 -0.36 -1.32
C LEU A 36 -10.76 -1.63 -0.47
N ASP A 37 -10.51 -2.80 -1.08
CA ASP A 37 -10.23 -4.05 -0.36
C ASP A 37 -8.71 -4.27 -0.25
N THR A 38 -7.98 -4.00 -1.34
CA THR A 38 -6.53 -4.23 -1.41
C THR A 38 -5.73 -3.42 -0.38
N ILE A 39 -6.08 -2.15 -0.14
CA ILE A 39 -5.34 -1.33 0.83
C ILE A 39 -5.55 -1.85 2.27
N PRO A 40 -6.77 -2.15 2.74
CA PRO A 40 -6.97 -2.85 4.00
C PRO A 40 -6.15 -4.14 4.16
N ASP A 41 -6.04 -4.97 3.12
CA ASP A 41 -5.24 -6.20 3.17
C ASP A 41 -3.73 -5.90 3.34
N ILE A 42 -3.22 -4.87 2.65
CA ILE A 42 -1.85 -4.37 2.83
C ILE A 42 -1.64 -3.93 4.28
N TYR A 43 -2.60 -3.19 4.84
CA TYR A 43 -2.56 -2.73 6.23
C TYR A 43 -2.40 -3.89 7.21
N GLU A 44 -3.30 -4.86 7.14
CA GLU A 44 -3.34 -6.00 8.05
C GLU A 44 -2.02 -6.79 7.99
N LYS A 45 -1.52 -7.08 6.79
CA LYS A 45 -0.27 -7.83 6.62
C LYS A 45 0.94 -7.04 7.10
N LEU A 46 1.01 -5.74 6.80
CA LEU A 46 2.12 -4.91 7.25
C LEU A 46 2.15 -4.80 8.78
N GLN A 47 0.99 -4.66 9.41
CA GLN A 47 0.88 -4.68 10.87
C GLN A 47 1.36 -6.01 11.45
N ARG A 48 0.97 -7.15 10.87
CA ARG A 48 1.45 -8.47 11.30
C ARG A 48 2.96 -8.64 11.18
N ILE A 49 3.56 -8.18 10.08
CA ILE A 49 5.02 -8.19 9.90
C ILE A 49 5.69 -7.39 11.02
N ILE A 50 5.22 -6.17 11.28
CA ILE A 50 5.82 -5.30 12.29
C ILE A 50 5.64 -5.86 13.70
N ALA A 51 4.48 -6.45 14.01
CA ALA A 51 4.23 -7.10 15.29
C ALA A 51 5.18 -8.28 15.53
N ASN A 52 5.49 -9.08 14.50
CA ASN A 52 6.44 -10.18 14.61
C ASN A 52 7.89 -9.73 14.87
N TYR A 53 8.21 -8.46 14.64
CA TYR A 53 9.51 -7.86 14.92
C TYR A 53 9.40 -6.75 15.98
N GLU A 54 8.40 -6.80 16.86
CA GLU A 54 8.19 -5.73 17.84
C GLU A 54 9.42 -5.53 18.75
N GLU A 55 10.01 -6.63 19.22
CA GLU A 55 11.21 -6.66 20.07
C GLU A 55 12.52 -6.49 19.29
N ASN A 56 12.52 -6.70 17.97
CA ASN A 56 13.71 -6.63 17.12
C ASN A 56 13.43 -5.88 15.81
N TYR A 57 12.89 -4.67 15.94
CA TYR A 57 12.53 -3.86 14.78
C TYR A 57 13.77 -3.45 13.98
N ASP A 58 14.93 -3.33 14.62
CA ASP A 58 16.18 -2.97 13.95
C ASP A 58 16.51 -3.99 12.85
N ALA A 59 16.40 -5.30 13.15
CA ALA A 59 16.58 -6.35 12.15
C ALA A 59 15.60 -6.24 10.98
N LEU A 60 14.32 -5.94 11.22
CA LEU A 60 13.33 -5.69 10.15
C LEU A 60 13.72 -4.47 9.30
N SER A 61 14.17 -3.40 9.96
CA SER A 61 14.53 -2.13 9.32
C SER A 61 15.76 -2.22 8.43
N GLU A 62 16.62 -3.22 8.67
CA GLU A 62 17.82 -3.53 7.88
C GLU A 62 17.49 -4.34 6.62
N ILE A 63 16.37 -5.08 6.58
CA ILE A 63 15.98 -5.86 5.40
C ILE A 63 15.77 -4.92 4.21
N GLU A 64 16.65 -5.00 3.20
CA GLU A 64 16.63 -4.12 2.02
C GLU A 64 15.29 -4.16 1.31
N TYR A 65 14.72 -5.35 1.11
CA TYR A 65 13.41 -5.50 0.47
C TYR A 65 12.29 -4.80 1.24
N PHE A 66 12.31 -4.84 2.59
CA PHE A 66 11.35 -4.10 3.42
C PHE A 66 11.51 -2.59 3.24
N GLN A 67 12.76 -2.10 3.19
CA GLN A 67 13.05 -0.68 2.98
C GLN A 67 12.53 -0.18 1.62
N ILE A 68 12.79 -0.94 0.56
CA ILE A 68 12.30 -0.66 -0.79
C ILE A 68 10.78 -0.68 -0.80
N TYR A 69 10.17 -1.71 -0.22
CA TYR A 69 8.72 -1.87 -0.15
C TYR A 69 8.03 -0.65 0.46
N ILE A 70 8.44 -0.23 1.66
CA ILE A 70 7.82 0.92 2.34
C ILE A 70 8.01 2.21 1.54
N SER A 71 9.20 2.40 0.95
CA SER A 71 9.49 3.58 0.12
C SER A 71 8.59 3.63 -1.11
N THR A 72 8.45 2.50 -1.82
CA THR A 72 7.57 2.37 -2.99
C THR A 72 6.11 2.59 -2.61
N LEU A 73 5.65 2.01 -1.50
CA LEU A 73 4.27 2.16 -1.04
C LEU A 73 3.93 3.63 -0.72
N ILE A 74 4.86 4.36 -0.07
CA ILE A 74 4.74 5.80 0.17
C ILE A 74 4.70 6.58 -1.15
N GLU A 75 5.60 6.27 -2.09
CA GLU A 75 5.66 6.94 -3.39
C GLU A 75 4.36 6.78 -4.17
N LYS A 76 3.85 5.55 -4.30
CA LYS A 76 2.59 5.27 -5.02
C LYS A 76 1.38 5.88 -4.32
N SER A 77 1.39 5.94 -2.99
CA SER A 77 0.34 6.65 -2.24
C SER A 77 0.36 8.15 -2.50
N LYS A 78 1.54 8.79 -2.48
CA LYS A 78 1.69 10.21 -2.85
C LYS A 78 1.27 10.46 -4.30
N GLN A 79 1.64 9.59 -5.23
CA GLN A 79 1.25 9.68 -6.64
C GLN A 79 -0.27 9.61 -6.80
N THR A 80 -0.92 8.69 -6.08
CA THR A 80 -2.39 8.54 -6.07
C THR A 80 -3.06 9.80 -5.54
N ILE A 81 -2.60 10.33 -4.39
CA ILE A 81 -3.14 11.56 -3.80
C ILE A 81 -2.96 12.75 -4.76
N SER A 82 -1.80 12.86 -5.40
CA SER A 82 -1.51 13.90 -6.39
C SER A 82 -2.43 13.80 -7.61
N LEU A 83 -2.73 12.58 -8.07
CA LEU A 83 -3.68 12.35 -9.16
C LEU A 83 -5.06 12.91 -8.83
N PHE A 84 -5.61 12.62 -7.64
CA PHE A 84 -6.88 13.20 -7.20
C PHE A 84 -6.83 14.73 -7.13
N LYS A 85 -5.77 15.28 -6.53
CA LYS A 85 -5.59 16.74 -6.37
C LYS A 85 -5.54 17.46 -7.73
N ASN A 86 -4.80 16.92 -8.69
CA ASN A 86 -4.54 17.59 -9.98
C ASN A 86 -5.66 17.37 -10.99
N SER A 87 -6.36 16.24 -10.92
CA SER A 87 -7.40 15.89 -11.88
C SER A 87 -8.75 16.56 -11.58
N LYS A 88 -9.00 16.95 -10.32
CA LYS A 88 -10.26 17.55 -9.87
C LYS A 88 -11.45 16.72 -10.37
N GLU A 89 -12.37 17.33 -11.11
CA GLU A 89 -13.57 16.68 -11.65
C GLU A 89 -13.28 15.52 -12.62
N LYS A 90 -12.14 15.54 -13.32
CA LYS A 90 -11.80 14.51 -14.31
C LYS A 90 -11.70 13.12 -13.69
N ILE A 91 -11.34 13.00 -12.41
CA ILE A 91 -11.21 11.69 -11.75
C ILE A 91 -12.55 10.93 -11.66
N PHE A 92 -13.67 11.65 -11.73
CA PHE A 92 -15.02 11.10 -11.66
C PHE A 92 -15.58 10.70 -13.02
N ASP A 93 -15.01 11.19 -14.11
CA ASP A 93 -15.38 10.75 -15.46
C ASP A 93 -14.72 9.39 -15.74
N ILE A 94 -15.56 8.37 -15.96
CA ILE A 94 -15.12 6.99 -16.15
C ILE A 94 -14.21 6.80 -17.36
N ASN A 95 -14.34 7.67 -18.37
CA ASN A 95 -13.60 7.59 -19.63
C ASN A 95 -12.36 8.51 -19.66
N SER A 96 -12.07 9.23 -18.57
CA SER A 96 -10.94 10.15 -18.55
C SER A 96 -9.61 9.44 -18.36
N ASP A 97 -8.54 10.07 -18.86
CA ASP A 97 -7.16 9.63 -18.58
C ASP A 97 -6.85 9.55 -17.09
N ALA A 98 -7.44 10.46 -16.29
CA ALA A 98 -7.26 10.47 -14.85
C ALA A 98 -7.85 9.21 -14.22
N ARG A 99 -9.04 8.79 -14.65
CA ARG A 99 -9.65 7.55 -14.19
C ARG A 99 -8.87 6.33 -14.63
N PHE A 100 -8.41 6.30 -15.87
CA PHE A 100 -7.57 5.20 -16.36
C PHE A 100 -6.27 5.07 -15.56
N ARG A 101 -5.62 6.19 -15.21
CA ARG A 101 -4.44 6.20 -14.32
C ARG A 101 -4.76 5.67 -12.93
N LEU A 102 -5.94 5.97 -12.37
CA LEU A 102 -6.37 5.43 -11.08
C LEU A 102 -6.58 3.90 -11.14
N ILE A 103 -7.14 3.39 -12.23
CA ILE A 103 -7.29 1.94 -12.45
C ILE A 103 -5.91 1.27 -12.53
N LYS A 104 -4.97 1.85 -13.28
CA LYS A 104 -3.57 1.36 -13.31
C LYS A 104 -2.92 1.37 -11.93
N LEU A 105 -3.12 2.43 -11.14
CA LEU A 105 -2.63 2.49 -9.77
C LEU A 105 -3.26 1.41 -8.88
N SER A 106 -4.55 1.11 -9.05
CA SER A 106 -5.22 0.02 -8.33
C SER A 106 -4.58 -1.34 -8.61
N LEU A 107 -4.18 -1.59 -9.86
CA LEU A 107 -3.39 -2.77 -10.23
C LEU A 107 -2.01 -2.78 -9.57
N VAL A 108 -1.33 -1.63 -9.52
CA VAL A 108 -0.06 -1.51 -8.80
C VAL A 108 -0.21 -1.84 -7.32
N TYR A 109 -1.27 -1.40 -6.64
CA TYR A 109 -1.52 -1.80 -5.24
C TYR A 109 -1.73 -3.31 -5.10
N SER A 110 -2.41 -3.96 -6.05
CA SER A 110 -2.57 -5.42 -6.02
C SER A 110 -1.22 -6.13 -6.15
N HIS A 111 -0.31 -5.63 -6.98
CA HIS A 111 1.06 -6.16 -7.05
C HIS A 111 1.85 -5.91 -5.75
N LEU A 112 1.72 -4.70 -5.17
CA LEU A 112 2.34 -4.39 -3.87
C LEU A 112 1.79 -5.27 -2.74
N LEU A 113 0.53 -5.70 -2.80
CA LEU A 113 0.01 -6.68 -1.85
C LEU A 113 0.73 -8.03 -2.01
N ASN A 114 0.85 -8.54 -3.23
CA ASN A 114 1.53 -9.80 -3.51
C ASN A 114 3.02 -9.75 -3.11
N ASP A 115 3.70 -8.63 -3.35
CA ASP A 115 5.09 -8.40 -2.91
C ASP A 115 5.21 -8.50 -1.38
N LEU A 116 4.26 -7.92 -0.65
CA LEU A 116 4.22 -7.99 0.80
C LEU A 116 3.95 -9.42 1.30
N GLU A 117 3.09 -10.17 0.62
CA GLU A 117 2.83 -11.58 0.91
C GLU A 117 4.08 -12.44 0.75
N ALA A 118 4.84 -12.20 -0.32
CA ALA A 118 6.12 -12.88 -0.55
C ALA A 118 7.12 -12.59 0.59
N LEU A 119 7.24 -11.32 1.00
CA LEU A 119 8.08 -10.95 2.15
C LEU A 119 7.60 -11.60 3.45
N PHE A 120 6.30 -11.63 3.71
CA PHE A 120 5.76 -12.26 4.91
C PHE A 120 6.07 -13.76 4.97
N HIS A 121 5.89 -14.47 3.86
CA HIS A 121 6.22 -15.90 3.78
C HIS A 121 7.72 -16.15 3.96
N MET A 122 8.58 -15.32 3.34
CA MET A 122 10.03 -15.40 3.50
C MET A 122 10.43 -15.23 4.98
N ILE A 123 9.92 -14.20 5.64
CA ILE A 123 10.17 -13.92 7.06
C ILE A 123 9.74 -15.09 7.95
N LEU A 124 8.52 -15.60 7.77
CA LEU A 124 8.01 -16.71 8.56
C LEU A 124 8.86 -17.98 8.38
N SER A 125 9.37 -18.21 7.17
CA SER A 125 10.25 -19.35 6.89
C SER A 125 11.59 -19.24 7.63
N THR A 126 12.19 -18.04 7.69
CA THR A 126 13.45 -17.79 8.40
C THR A 126 13.32 -17.95 9.91
N LEU A 127 12.20 -17.49 10.49
CA LEU A 127 11.95 -17.63 11.93
C LEU A 127 11.76 -19.10 12.35
N ARG A 128 11.14 -19.93 11.49
CA ARG A 128 10.95 -21.37 11.76
C ARG A 128 12.23 -22.21 11.71
N VAL A 129 13.28 -21.74 11.03
CA VAL A 129 14.58 -22.43 10.96
C VAL A 129 15.49 -22.03 12.13
N SER A 130 15.10 -20.99 12.89
CA SER A 130 15.87 -20.43 14.00
C SER A 130 15.42 -20.94 15.38
N VAL A 131 14.50 -21.92 15.42
CA VAL A 131 13.97 -22.60 16.62
C VAL A 131 14.19 -24.10 16.46
#